data_AF-A0A091B483-F1
#
_entry.id   AF-A0A091B483-F1
#
_cell.length_a   1.000
_cell.length_b   1.000
_cell.length_c   1.000
_cell.angle_alpha   90.00
_cell.angle_beta   90.00
_cell.angle_gamma   90.00
#
_symmetry.space_group_name_H-M   'P 1'
#
loop_
_entity.id
_entity.type
_entity.pdbx_description
1 polymer ?
#
loop_
_entity_poly.entity_id
_entity_poly.type
_entity_poly.pdbx_seq_one_letter_code
_entity_poly.pdbx_strand_id
1 'polypeptide(L)'
;MGGNGGGTAGAPSAEAMRARMAEALARSFSEFRDSLDAGQRERWDAGLRTLATARRGQLWVLVDGKPQPVPVRLGVSDGTVTEVSGVEEGQQVVTGQERPAQ
;
A
#
# COMPACT_ATOMS: atom_id res chain seq x y z
N MET A 1 34.49 13.84 1.94
CA MET A 1 34.33 13.02 3.16
C MET A 1 33.06 13.47 3.85
N GLY A 2 32.08 12.58 4.00
CA GLY A 2 30.80 12.88 4.66
C GLY A 2 30.10 11.56 4.92
N GLY A 3 30.44 10.93 6.03
CA GLY A 3 29.82 9.69 6.48
C GLY A 3 28.43 9.99 7.06
N ASN A 4 27.48 9.10 6.79
CA ASN A 4 26.25 9.05 7.56
C ASN A 4 25.83 7.59 7.80
N GLY A 5 25.91 7.20 9.07
CA GLY A 5 24.91 6.37 9.73
C GLY A 5 24.91 4.88 9.39
N GLY A 6 25.58 4.09 10.24
CA GLY A 6 25.61 2.64 10.16
C GLY A 6 24.21 2.01 10.23
N GLY A 7 23.89 1.22 9.20
CA GLY A 7 22.82 0.24 9.25
C GLY A 7 23.25 -0.92 10.14
N THR A 8 22.52 -1.17 11.22
CA THR A 8 22.67 -2.32 12.10
C THR A 8 22.58 -3.63 11.29
N ALA A 9 23.72 -4.26 11.07
CA ALA A 9 23.81 -5.62 10.52
C ALA A 9 23.20 -6.60 11.53
N GLY A 10 21.95 -7.00 11.34
CA GLY A 10 21.30 -8.05 12.15
C GLY A 10 19.79 -7.94 12.33
N ALA A 11 19.17 -6.78 12.08
CA ALA A 11 17.71 -6.65 12.17
C ALA A 11 17.03 -7.10 10.86
N PRO A 12 15.91 -7.87 10.91
CA PRO A 12 15.15 -8.20 9.72
C PRO A 12 14.64 -6.92 9.04
N SER A 13 14.63 -6.90 7.71
CA SER A 13 14.11 -5.76 6.95
C SER A 13 12.64 -5.48 7.30
N ALA A 14 12.20 -4.24 7.11
CA ALA A 14 10.80 -3.87 7.35
C ALA A 14 9.81 -4.68 6.48
N GLU A 15 10.26 -5.18 5.33
CA GLU A 15 9.52 -6.09 4.46
C GLU A 15 9.43 -7.50 5.07
N ALA A 16 10.56 -8.04 5.54
CA ALA A 16 10.61 -9.36 6.18
C ALA A 16 9.80 -9.40 7.49
N MET A 17 9.81 -8.33 8.28
CA MET A 17 9.00 -8.23 9.49
C MET A 17 7.50 -8.18 9.15
N ARG A 18 7.10 -7.47 8.10
CA ARG A 18 5.70 -7.44 7.62
C ARG A 18 5.25 -8.80 7.11
N ALA A 19 6.08 -9.50 6.34
CA ALA A 19 5.78 -10.85 5.88
C ALA A 19 5.54 -11.81 7.06
N ARG A 20 6.41 -11.79 8.08
CA ARG A 20 6.25 -12.60 9.30
C ARG A 20 4.97 -12.28 10.07
N MET A 21 4.61 -11.00 10.17
CA MET A 21 3.35 -10.59 10.80
C MET A 21 2.12 -11.08 10.02
N ALA A 22 2.17 -11.00 8.69
CA ALA A 22 1.10 -11.50 7.82
C ALA A 22 0.93 -13.03 7.94
N GLU A 23 2.01 -13.79 7.98
CA GLU A 23 1.98 -15.24 8.21
C GLU A 23 1.45 -15.60 9.61
N ALA A 24 1.79 -14.81 10.63
CA ALA A 24 1.25 -15.01 11.98
C ALA A 24 -0.28 -14.79 12.01
N LEU A 25 -0.77 -13.73 11.36
CA LEU A 25 -2.19 -13.44 11.22
C LEU A 25 -2.93 -14.53 10.42
N ALA A 26 -2.36 -14.98 9.30
CA ALA A 26 -2.95 -16.05 8.49
C ALA A 26 -3.14 -17.33 9.31
N ARG A 27 -2.15 -17.69 10.13
CA ARG A 27 -2.24 -18.84 11.04
C ARG A 27 -3.26 -18.63 12.16
N SER A 28 -3.35 -17.44 12.75
CA SER A 28 -4.28 -17.21 13.86
C SER A 28 -5.74 -17.22 13.43
N PHE A 29 -6.03 -16.95 12.16
CA PHE A 29 -7.39 -16.88 11.62
C PHE A 29 -7.74 -18.04 10.67
N SER A 30 -6.96 -19.13 10.66
CA SER A 30 -7.20 -20.25 9.74
C SER A 30 -8.58 -20.88 9.93
N GLU A 31 -8.98 -21.15 11.17
CA GLU A 31 -10.29 -21.74 11.49
C GLU A 31 -11.45 -20.82 11.08
N PHE A 32 -11.31 -19.51 11.29
CA PHE A 32 -12.29 -18.53 10.85
C PHE A 32 -12.41 -18.52 9.32
N ARG A 33 -11.28 -18.47 8.61
CA ARG A 33 -11.26 -18.53 7.15
C ARG A 33 -11.91 -19.82 6.63
N ASP A 34 -11.73 -20.93 7.32
CA ASP A 34 -12.32 -22.21 6.92
C ASP A 34 -13.84 -22.25 7.05
N SER A 35 -14.40 -21.43 7.95
CA SER A 35 -15.86 -21.28 8.16
C SER A 35 -16.58 -20.43 7.10
N LEU A 36 -15.85 -19.64 6.31
CA LEU A 36 -16.41 -18.67 5.36
C LEU A 36 -16.94 -19.33 4.08
N ASP A 37 -17.90 -18.75 3.38
CA ASP A 37 -18.22 -19.17 2.00
C ASP A 37 -17.11 -18.77 1.00
N ALA A 38 -17.21 -19.22 -0.26
CA ALA A 38 -16.17 -18.95 -1.27
C ALA A 38 -15.95 -17.44 -1.52
N GLY A 39 -17.02 -16.66 -1.60
CA GLY A 39 -16.93 -15.21 -1.84
C GLY A 39 -16.42 -14.44 -0.61
N GLN A 40 -16.80 -14.89 0.58
CA GLN A 40 -16.29 -14.37 1.84
C GLN A 40 -14.80 -14.67 2.02
N ARG A 41 -14.34 -15.89 1.70
CA ARG A 41 -12.91 -16.26 1.71
C ARG A 41 -12.11 -15.38 0.77
N GLU A 42 -12.60 -15.14 -0.44
CA GLU A 42 -11.90 -14.30 -1.41
C GLU A 42 -11.74 -12.86 -0.90
N ARG A 43 -12.83 -12.26 -0.37
CA ARG A 43 -12.77 -10.92 0.24
C ARG A 43 -11.84 -10.86 1.45
N TRP A 44 -11.85 -11.89 2.29
CA TRP A 44 -10.94 -12.01 3.44
C TRP A 44 -9.48 -12.07 2.99
N ASP A 45 -9.17 -12.95 2.04
CA ASP A 45 -7.80 -13.12 1.52
C ASP A 45 -7.31 -11.87 0.79
N ALA A 46 -8.19 -11.15 0.10
CA ALA A 46 -7.89 -9.86 -0.51
C ALA A 46 -7.60 -8.80 0.57
N GLY A 47 -8.45 -8.67 1.58
CA GLY A 47 -8.26 -7.73 2.69
C GLY A 47 -6.96 -7.98 3.47
N LEU A 48 -6.63 -9.26 3.73
CA LEU A 48 -5.39 -9.63 4.42
C LEU A 48 -4.16 -9.26 3.57
N ARG A 49 -4.22 -9.48 2.26
CA ARG A 49 -3.17 -9.05 1.32
C ARG A 49 -3.02 -7.53 1.31
N THR A 50 -4.11 -6.79 1.22
CA THR A 50 -4.09 -5.32 1.28
C THR A 50 -3.44 -4.84 2.58
N LEU A 51 -3.80 -5.41 3.74
CA LEU A 51 -3.19 -5.03 5.02
C LEU A 51 -1.69 -5.35 5.08
N ALA A 52 -1.27 -6.50 4.55
CA ALA A 52 0.12 -6.94 4.56
C ALA A 52 1.02 -6.11 3.63
N THR A 53 0.49 -5.71 2.47
CA THR A 53 1.24 -5.00 1.42
C THR A 53 1.03 -3.50 1.44
N ALA A 54 0.05 -2.97 2.19
CA ALA A 54 -0.29 -1.55 2.24
C ALA A 54 0.93 -0.68 2.59
N ARG A 55 1.45 0.00 1.58
CA ARG A 55 2.52 0.98 1.73
C ARG A 55 1.89 2.35 1.99
N ARG A 56 2.49 3.13 2.88
CA ARG A 56 2.13 4.55 3.03
C ARG A 56 2.67 5.30 1.82
N GLY A 57 1.84 6.10 1.18
CA GLY A 57 2.20 6.92 0.04
C GLY A 57 1.58 8.31 0.12
N GLN A 58 1.80 9.09 -0.92
CA GLN A 58 1.22 10.42 -1.07
C GLN A 58 0.72 10.58 -2.50
N LEU A 59 -0.52 11.03 -2.65
CA LEU A 59 -1.06 11.52 -3.91
C LEU A 59 -1.17 13.05 -3.85
N TRP A 60 -1.23 13.66 -5.02
CA TRP A 60 -1.51 15.08 -5.16
C TRP A 60 -2.88 15.22 -5.81
N VAL A 61 -3.86 15.70 -5.04
CA VAL A 61 -5.21 15.99 -5.53
C VAL A 61 -5.29 17.45 -5.98
N LEU A 62 -6.15 17.76 -6.94
CA LEU A 62 -6.41 19.15 -7.33
C LEU A 62 -7.60 19.68 -6.53
N VAL A 63 -7.36 20.74 -5.76
CA VAL A 63 -8.41 21.53 -5.08
C VAL A 63 -8.32 22.93 -5.65
N ASP A 64 -9.40 23.39 -6.28
CA ASP A 64 -9.45 24.69 -6.98
C ASP A 64 -8.29 24.88 -7.97
N GLY A 65 -7.96 23.81 -8.71
CA GLY A 65 -6.88 23.79 -9.70
C GLY A 65 -5.45 23.78 -9.12
N LYS A 66 -5.29 23.69 -7.79
CA LYS A 66 -3.99 23.66 -7.13
C LYS A 66 -3.70 22.26 -6.55
N PRO A 67 -2.50 21.70 -6.78
CA PRO A 67 -2.11 20.43 -6.17
C PRO A 67 -2.02 20.54 -4.64
N GLN A 68 -2.67 19.62 -3.94
CA GLN A 68 -2.60 19.44 -2.50
C GLN A 68 -2.16 18.01 -2.15
N PRO A 69 -1.22 17.84 -1.22
CA PRO A 69 -0.74 16.52 -0.83
C PRO A 69 -1.76 15.80 0.07
N VAL A 70 -2.12 14.56 -0.29
CA VAL A 70 -3.01 13.69 0.50
C VAL A 70 -2.27 12.40 0.86
N PRO A 71 -2.15 12.04 2.15
CA PRO A 71 -1.59 10.77 2.55
C PRO A 71 -2.53 9.63 2.18
N VAL A 72 -1.99 8.57 1.56
CA VAL A 72 -2.78 7.43 1.07
C VAL A 72 -2.17 6.10 1.48
N ARG A 73 -2.93 5.02 1.27
CA ARG A 73 -2.41 3.66 1.26
C ARG A 73 -2.37 3.12 -0.16
N LEU A 74 -1.21 2.61 -0.55
CA LEU A 74 -0.97 1.96 -1.83
C LEU A 74 -1.04 0.44 -1.63
N GLY A 75 -1.92 -0.21 -2.39
CA GLY A 75 -2.14 -1.65 -2.40
C GLY A 75 -1.41 -2.33 -3.55
N VAL A 76 -2.07 -3.30 -4.18
CA VAL A 76 -1.52 -4.08 -5.29
C VAL A 76 -1.30 -3.21 -6.53
N SER A 77 -0.22 -3.46 -7.26
CA SER A 77 0.05 -2.86 -8.57
C SER A 77 0.38 -3.93 -9.60
N ASP A 78 -0.08 -3.74 -10.83
CA ASP A 78 0.26 -4.56 -12.00
C ASP A 78 1.23 -3.83 -12.97
N GLY A 79 1.79 -2.70 -12.54
CA GLY A 79 2.66 -1.83 -13.32
C GLY A 79 1.93 -0.79 -14.18
N THR A 80 0.63 -0.97 -14.45
CA THR A 80 -0.21 0.02 -15.15
C THR A 80 -1.11 0.75 -14.17
N VAL A 81 -1.70 0.03 -13.23
CA VAL A 81 -2.56 0.56 -12.17
C VAL A 81 -2.02 0.17 -10.81
N THR A 82 -2.39 0.96 -9.80
CA THR A 82 -2.14 0.66 -8.39
C THR A 82 -3.42 0.90 -7.62
N GLU A 83 -3.81 -0.04 -6.76
CA GLU A 83 -4.90 0.13 -5.83
C GLU A 83 -4.56 1.23 -4.82
N VAL A 84 -5.49 2.16 -4.58
CA VAL A 84 -5.30 3.26 -3.63
C VAL A 84 -6.53 3.40 -2.73
N SER A 85 -6.29 3.66 -1.44
CA SER A 85 -7.32 4.08 -0.49
C SER A 85 -6.91 5.34 0.27
N GLY A 86 -7.90 6.07 0.79
CA GLY A 86 -7.71 7.38 1.44
C GLY A 86 -7.99 8.59 0.54
N VAL A 87 -8.72 8.37 -0.56
CA VAL A 87 -9.23 9.40 -1.48
C VAL A 87 -10.69 9.09 -1.83
N GLU A 88 -11.43 10.11 -2.25
CA GLU A 88 -12.84 9.97 -2.65
C GLU A 88 -12.97 9.83 -4.17
N GLU A 89 -14.01 9.12 -4.61
CA GLU A 89 -14.32 9.00 -6.03
C GLU A 89 -14.63 10.38 -6.64
N GLY A 90 -14.17 10.60 -7.88
CA GLY A 90 -14.34 11.87 -8.59
C GLY A 90 -13.28 12.94 -8.30
N GLN A 91 -12.38 12.73 -7.32
CA GLN A 91 -11.26 13.62 -7.11
C GLN A 91 -10.27 13.58 -8.28
N GLN A 92 -9.88 14.76 -8.77
CA GLN A 92 -8.82 14.88 -9.77
C GLN A 92 -7.46 14.70 -9.10
N VAL A 93 -6.64 13.80 -9.65
CA VAL A 93 -5.29 13.48 -9.14
C VAL A 93 -4.23 13.73 -10.21
N VAL A 94 -3.04 14.12 -9.76
CA VAL A 94 -1.88 14.25 -10.64
C VAL A 94 -1.24 12.88 -10.85
N THR A 95 -1.20 12.41 -12.10
CA THR A 95 -0.61 11.10 -12.47
C THR A 95 0.78 11.22 -13.11
N GLY A 96 1.23 12.42 -13.44
CA GLY A 96 2.53 12.67 -14.05
C GLY A 96 2.83 14.16 -14.14
N GLN A 97 4.05 14.47 -14.55
CA GLN A 97 4.51 15.82 -14.87
C GLN A 97 5.19 15.76 -16.22
N GLU A 98 4.81 16.62 -17.15
CA GLU A 98 5.47 16.75 -18.45
C GLU A 98 6.23 18.08 -18.50
N ARG A 99 7.41 18.08 -19.13
CA ARG A 99 8.09 19.33 -19.49
C ARG A 99 7.47 19.85 -20.78
N PRO A 100 7.17 21.15 -20.90
CA PRO A 100 6.65 21.71 -22.14
C PRO A 100 7.58 21.37 -23.31
N ALA A 101 7.00 21.00 -24.45
CA ALA A 101 7.75 20.89 -25.70
C ALA A 101 8.36 22.27 -26.03
N GLN A 102 9.66 22.28 -26.35
CA GLN A 102 10.35 23.48 -26.82
C GLN A 102 9.93 23.82 -28.25
#